data_AF-A0AAW0GCP1-F1
#
_entry.id   AF-A0AAW0GCP1-F1
#
_cell.length_a   1.000
_cell.length_b   1.000
_cell.length_c   1.000
_cell.angle_alpha   90.00
_cell.angle_beta   90.00
_cell.angle_gamma   90.00
#
_symmetry.space_group_name_H-M   'P 1'
#
loop_
_entity.id
_entity.type
_entity.pdbx_description
1 polymer ?
#
loop_
_entity_poly.entity_id
_entity_poly.type
_entity_poly.pdbx_seq_one_letter_code
_entity_poly.pdbx_strand_id
1 'polypeptide(L)'
;MAVDENSIEITWVYMGLSCRLAQTVGLHRDSARWKLSLSETQKRRALFWELFIADGFQSLATGRLPIFSLPVVDTQLAADLDEELAEDGSPIPSFSSWKARFGRECIAPIVQATAQVQTPKYSVILELDRKIRDTELPKYATGQHPEGAGLSKTMSYYMLQNYRELAFIHVHRCHFTQALTEFLQNPLQSSYAPSFLVGYSSAYALLSSMREQFELFPIQLARFWVLWTHAFLATVMLALVSTYGGMTTQAAMSELRIALDLFERPSKYGGRAVKPLPIVRRLHDKAYASINEGFKM
;
A
#
# COMPACT_ATOMS: atom_id res chain seq x y z
N MET A 1 -9.71 -17.59 -17.83
CA MET A 1 -10.93 -17.48 -16.98
C MET A 1 -11.26 -16.01 -16.82
N ALA A 2 -12.38 -15.58 -17.39
CA ALA A 2 -12.89 -14.22 -17.21
C ALA A 2 -13.15 -13.98 -15.72
N VAL A 3 -12.52 -12.95 -15.16
CA VAL A 3 -12.63 -12.64 -13.73
C VAL A 3 -13.89 -11.78 -13.55
N ASP A 4 -14.94 -12.39 -13.00
CA ASP A 4 -16.30 -11.85 -12.76
C ASP A 4 -16.34 -10.51 -11.98
N GLU A 5 -17.38 -9.69 -12.21
CA GLU A 5 -17.63 -8.37 -11.59
C GLU A 5 -17.58 -8.42 -10.05
N ASN A 6 -17.91 -9.56 -9.45
CA ASN A 6 -17.93 -9.76 -7.99
C ASN A 6 -16.57 -10.11 -7.35
N SER A 7 -15.46 -10.02 -8.09
CA SER A 7 -14.17 -10.52 -7.59
C SER A 7 -13.69 -9.85 -6.29
N ILE A 8 -14.02 -8.57 -6.06
CA ILE A 8 -13.63 -7.85 -4.83
C ILE A 8 -14.50 -8.30 -3.65
N GLU A 9 -15.81 -8.41 -3.84
CA GLU A 9 -16.75 -8.90 -2.82
C GLU A 9 -16.41 -10.33 -2.40
N ILE A 10 -16.16 -11.20 -3.38
CA ILE A 10 -15.77 -12.59 -3.13
C ILE A 10 -14.43 -12.65 -2.38
N THR A 11 -13.43 -11.83 -2.77
CA THR A 11 -12.15 -11.75 -2.05
C THR A 11 -12.36 -11.34 -0.60
N TRP A 12 -13.19 -10.32 -0.37
CA TRP A 12 -13.51 -9.84 0.98
C TRP A 12 -14.19 -10.92 1.83
N VAL A 13 -15.18 -11.64 1.28
CA VAL A 13 -15.86 -12.75 1.98
C VAL A 13 -14.87 -13.87 2.34
N TYR A 14 -14.00 -14.29 1.42
CA TYR A 14 -13.01 -15.34 1.71
C TYR A 14 -11.94 -14.90 2.70
N MET A 15 -11.52 -13.64 2.66
CA MET A 15 -10.66 -13.07 3.70
C MET A 15 -11.38 -13.09 5.06
N GLY A 16 -12.67 -12.73 5.06
CA GLY A 16 -13.59 -12.87 6.19
C GLY A 16 -13.56 -14.25 6.82
N LEU A 17 -13.85 -15.26 6.01
CA LEU A 17 -13.83 -16.66 6.42
C LEU A 17 -12.46 -17.09 6.95
N SER A 18 -11.38 -16.73 6.26
CA SER A 18 -10.02 -17.08 6.66
C SER A 18 -9.67 -16.50 8.04
N CYS A 19 -10.02 -15.23 8.29
CA CYS A 19 -9.79 -14.58 9.57
C CYS A 19 -10.66 -15.20 10.69
N ARG A 20 -11.91 -15.59 10.40
CA ARG A 20 -12.77 -16.31 11.37
C ARG A 20 -12.20 -17.69 11.71
N LEU A 21 -11.71 -18.44 10.73
CA LEU A 21 -11.03 -19.72 10.98
C LEU A 21 -9.76 -19.53 11.82
N ALA A 22 -8.98 -18.48 11.55
CA ALA A 22 -7.83 -18.10 12.36
C ALA A 22 -8.22 -17.76 13.82
N GLN A 23 -9.37 -17.12 14.03
CA GLN A 23 -9.92 -16.86 15.37
C GLN A 23 -10.33 -18.16 16.08
N THR A 24 -11.00 -19.09 15.37
CA THR A 24 -11.42 -20.40 15.91
C THR A 24 -10.24 -21.22 16.42
N VAL A 25 -9.12 -21.23 15.70
CA VAL A 25 -7.89 -21.92 16.14
C VAL A 25 -7.00 -21.06 17.05
N GLY A 26 -7.47 -19.88 17.45
CA GLY A 26 -6.81 -19.01 18.43
C GLY A 26 -5.54 -18.32 17.94
N LEU A 27 -5.36 -18.06 16.64
CA LEU A 27 -4.12 -17.41 16.13
C LEU A 27 -3.85 -16.01 16.70
N HIS A 28 -4.90 -15.32 17.16
CA HIS A 28 -4.82 -14.03 17.85
C HIS A 28 -4.34 -14.14 19.31
N ARG A 29 -4.12 -15.37 19.79
CA ARG A 29 -3.56 -15.68 21.09
C ARG A 29 -2.17 -16.28 20.94
N ASP A 30 -1.21 -15.80 21.74
CA ASP A 30 0.12 -16.37 21.77
C ASP A 30 0.07 -17.81 22.28
N SER A 31 0.58 -18.69 21.43
CA SER A 31 0.53 -20.13 21.62
C SER A 31 1.71 -20.69 22.41
N ALA A 32 2.67 -19.85 22.85
CA ALA A 32 3.81 -20.31 23.65
C ALA A 32 3.37 -21.01 24.95
N ARG A 33 2.20 -20.66 25.50
CA ARG A 33 1.61 -21.28 26.69
C ARG A 33 0.92 -22.64 26.43
N TRP A 34 0.78 -23.07 25.18
CA TRP A 34 0.01 -24.27 24.79
C TRP A 34 0.86 -25.54 24.69
N LYS A 35 2.11 -25.52 25.18
CA LYS A 35 3.04 -26.66 25.16
C LYS A 35 3.26 -27.22 23.74
N LEU A 36 3.24 -26.35 22.74
CA LEU A 36 3.55 -26.69 21.35
C LEU A 36 5.07 -26.68 21.12
N SER A 37 5.51 -27.24 20.00
CA SER A 37 6.89 -27.07 19.56
C SER A 37 7.19 -25.60 19.25
N LEU A 38 8.47 -25.21 19.35
CA LEU A 38 8.90 -23.86 18.98
C LEU A 38 8.54 -23.55 17.52
N SER A 39 8.79 -24.50 16.61
CA SER A 39 8.48 -24.35 15.18
C SER A 39 6.99 -24.07 14.94
N GLU A 40 6.10 -24.81 15.60
CA GLU A 40 4.65 -24.59 15.47
C GLU A 40 4.23 -23.23 16.07
N THR A 41 4.82 -22.83 17.19
CA THR A 41 4.58 -21.51 17.81
C THR A 41 4.96 -20.38 16.85
N GLN A 42 6.15 -20.45 16.24
CA GLN A 42 6.60 -19.44 15.28
C GLN A 42 5.74 -19.41 14.01
N LYS A 43 5.34 -20.58 13.49
CA LYS A 43 4.44 -20.69 12.34
C LYS A 43 3.09 -20.02 12.61
N ARG A 44 2.50 -20.25 13.79
CA ARG A 44 1.22 -19.62 14.18
C ARG A 44 1.35 -18.10 14.33
N ARG A 45 2.45 -17.61 14.92
CA ARG A 45 2.75 -16.17 15.01
C ARG A 45 2.88 -15.53 13.63
N ALA A 46 3.69 -16.12 12.75
CA ALA A 46 3.88 -15.62 11.39
C ALA A 46 2.56 -15.57 10.61
N LEU A 47 1.79 -16.66 10.63
CA LEU A 47 0.49 -16.74 9.94
C LEU A 47 -0.50 -15.70 10.47
N PHE A 48 -0.55 -15.48 11.79
CA PHE A 48 -1.41 -14.45 12.37
C PHE A 48 -1.06 -13.06 11.83
N TRP A 49 0.22 -12.68 11.83
CA TRP A 49 0.64 -11.35 11.37
C TRP A 49 0.46 -11.16 9.87
N GLU A 50 0.62 -12.20 9.04
CA GLU A 50 0.26 -12.15 7.62
C GLU A 50 -1.23 -11.82 7.42
N LEU A 51 -2.12 -12.51 8.14
CA LEU A 51 -3.56 -12.28 8.06
C LEU A 51 -3.95 -10.91 8.61
N PHE A 52 -3.35 -10.48 9.72
CA PHE A 52 -3.60 -9.19 10.35
C PHE A 52 -3.28 -8.03 9.39
N ILE A 53 -2.14 -8.11 8.70
CA ILE A 53 -1.72 -7.09 7.74
C ILE A 53 -2.60 -7.08 6.51
N ALA A 54 -2.93 -8.26 5.98
CA ALA A 54 -3.82 -8.40 4.82
C ALA A 54 -5.22 -7.82 5.12
N ASP A 55 -5.78 -8.12 6.30
CA ASP A 55 -7.06 -7.56 6.77
C ASP A 55 -6.99 -6.02 6.90
N GLY A 56 -5.90 -5.50 7.47
CA GLY A 56 -5.67 -4.07 7.60
C GLY A 56 -5.65 -3.34 6.26
N PHE A 57 -4.83 -3.79 5.30
CA PHE A 57 -4.77 -3.16 3.96
C PHE A 57 -6.06 -3.33 3.18
N GLN A 58 -6.73 -4.48 3.28
CA GLN A 58 -8.02 -4.68 2.63
C GLN A 58 -9.08 -3.72 3.19
N SER A 59 -9.10 -3.51 4.50
CA SER A 59 -9.98 -2.56 5.18
C SER A 59 -9.72 -1.13 4.71
N LEU A 60 -8.44 -0.72 4.66
CA LEU A 60 -8.04 0.59 4.15
C LEU A 60 -8.44 0.78 2.67
N ALA A 61 -8.21 -0.22 1.82
CA ALA A 61 -8.50 -0.14 0.40
C ALA A 61 -10.01 -0.09 0.09
N THR A 62 -10.83 -0.81 0.85
CA THR A 62 -12.27 -0.94 0.58
C THR A 62 -13.16 -0.04 1.44
N GLY A 63 -12.60 0.58 2.48
CA GLY A 63 -13.36 1.36 3.47
C GLY A 63 -14.20 0.48 4.42
N ARG A 64 -13.98 -0.84 4.41
CA ARG A 64 -14.68 -1.79 5.29
C ARG A 64 -13.99 -1.87 6.66
N LEU A 65 -14.74 -2.33 7.66
CA LEU A 65 -14.20 -2.55 8.99
C LEU A 65 -13.19 -3.71 9.01
N PRO A 66 -12.10 -3.59 9.78
CA PRO A 66 -11.18 -4.69 10.00
C PRO A 66 -11.81 -5.78 10.85
N ILE A 67 -11.38 -7.02 10.63
CA ILE A 67 -11.78 -8.19 11.40
C ILE A 67 -10.94 -8.32 12.67
N PHE A 68 -9.66 -8.00 12.57
CA PHE A 68 -8.74 -7.98 13.70
C PHE A 68 -8.60 -6.58 14.28
N SER A 69 -8.41 -6.52 15.59
CA SER A 69 -8.13 -5.27 16.30
C SER A 69 -7.01 -5.51 17.30
N LEU A 70 -5.97 -4.66 17.25
CA LEU A 70 -4.76 -4.85 18.04
C LEU A 70 -5.00 -4.94 19.57
N PRO A 71 -5.94 -4.19 20.19
CA PRO A 71 -6.17 -4.26 21.65
C PRO A 71 -6.59 -5.64 22.19
N VAL A 72 -7.09 -6.54 21.34
CA VAL A 72 -7.56 -7.88 21.75
C VAL A 72 -6.61 -9.01 21.31
N VAL A 73 -5.42 -8.65 20.85
CA VAL A 73 -4.39 -9.56 20.34
C VAL A 73 -3.23 -9.63 21.33
N ASP A 74 -2.84 -10.83 21.74
CA ASP A 74 -1.65 -11.05 22.57
C ASP A 74 -0.52 -11.82 21.85
N THR A 75 -0.74 -12.21 20.58
CA THR A 75 0.25 -12.88 19.72
C THR A 75 1.51 -12.04 19.54
N GLN A 76 2.66 -12.58 19.93
CA GLN A 76 3.96 -11.92 19.71
C GLN A 76 4.37 -11.98 18.24
N LEU A 77 5.33 -11.12 17.85
CA LEU A 77 5.98 -11.24 16.54
C LEU A 77 6.72 -12.58 16.46
N ALA A 78 6.78 -13.16 15.26
CA ALA A 78 7.58 -14.34 15.02
C ALA A 78 9.08 -13.99 15.13
N ALA A 79 9.89 -14.96 15.54
CA ALA A 79 11.34 -14.84 15.52
C ALA A 79 11.82 -14.67 14.08
N ASP A 80 12.82 -13.81 13.89
CA ASP A 80 13.43 -13.58 12.59
C ASP A 80 14.53 -14.61 12.36
N LEU A 81 14.22 -15.65 11.58
CA LEU A 81 15.18 -16.72 11.26
C LEU A 81 16.14 -16.34 10.13
N ASP A 82 15.79 -15.30 9.37
CA ASP A 82 16.55 -14.78 8.23
C ASP A 82 17.16 -13.40 8.56
N GLU A 83 17.38 -13.11 9.85
CA GLU A 83 18.08 -11.90 10.29
C GLU A 83 19.54 -11.97 9.88
N GLU A 84 20.01 -10.91 9.21
CA GLU A 84 21.41 -10.75 8.83
C GLU A 84 22.07 -9.72 9.77
N LEU A 85 23.40 -9.73 9.84
CA LEU A 85 24.16 -8.70 10.56
C LEU A 85 24.87 -7.80 9.55
N ALA A 86 24.77 -6.48 9.75
CA ALA A 86 25.57 -5.50 9.03
C ALA A 86 27.06 -5.59 9.44
N GLU A 87 27.93 -4.93 8.68
CA GLU A 87 29.37 -4.86 8.98
C GLU A 87 29.69 -4.26 10.36
N ASP A 88 28.84 -3.35 10.84
CA ASP A 88 28.93 -2.72 12.17
C ASP A 88 28.31 -3.59 13.29
N GLY A 89 27.84 -4.80 12.97
CA GLY A 89 27.19 -5.73 13.90
C GLY A 89 25.73 -5.41 14.20
N SER A 90 25.13 -4.38 13.59
CA SER A 90 23.71 -4.09 13.76
C SER A 90 22.83 -5.12 13.04
N PRO A 91 21.67 -5.52 13.64
CA PRO A 91 20.78 -6.48 13.01
C PRO A 91 20.03 -5.86 11.82
N ILE A 92 19.98 -6.60 10.73
CA ILE A 92 19.22 -6.29 9.51
C ILE A 92 18.02 -7.24 9.47
N PRO A 93 16.79 -6.74 9.70
CA PRO A 93 15.63 -7.61 9.76
C PRO A 93 15.24 -8.11 8.37
N SER A 94 14.75 -9.35 8.32
CA SER A 94 14.14 -9.90 7.11
C SER A 94 12.88 -9.12 6.72
N PHE A 95 12.49 -9.25 5.45
CA PHE A 95 11.25 -8.63 4.96
C PHE A 95 10.02 -9.03 5.80
N SER A 96 9.90 -10.31 6.16
CA SER A 96 8.76 -10.82 6.93
C SER A 96 8.70 -10.21 8.33
N SER A 97 9.86 -10.13 9.01
CA SER A 97 10.00 -9.53 10.34
C SER A 97 9.70 -8.04 10.33
N TRP A 98 10.29 -7.29 9.38
CA TRP A 98 10.03 -5.87 9.20
C TRP A 98 8.56 -5.60 8.90
N LYS A 99 7.97 -6.36 7.96
CA LYS A 99 6.56 -6.22 7.57
C LYS A 99 5.64 -6.46 8.77
N ALA A 100 5.86 -7.51 9.55
CA ALA A 100 5.04 -7.80 10.73
C ALA A 100 5.11 -6.67 11.78
N ARG A 101 6.31 -6.14 12.03
CA ARG A 101 6.51 -4.98 12.91
C ARG A 101 5.79 -3.74 12.38
N PHE A 102 5.97 -3.42 11.10
CA PHE A 102 5.31 -2.30 10.42
C PHE A 102 3.79 -2.44 10.43
N GLY A 103 3.28 -3.65 10.24
CA GLY A 103 1.87 -4.00 10.36
C GLY A 103 1.28 -3.66 11.73
N ARG A 104 1.96 -4.10 12.79
CA ARG A 104 1.58 -3.83 14.18
C ARG A 104 1.66 -2.35 14.52
N GLU A 105 2.76 -1.71 14.16
CA GLU A 105 3.12 -0.39 14.69
C GLU A 105 2.57 0.74 13.83
N CYS A 106 2.52 0.58 12.51
CA CYS A 106 2.03 1.62 11.59
C CYS A 106 0.62 1.29 11.08
N ILE A 107 0.40 0.12 10.51
CA ILE A 107 -0.87 -0.17 9.84
C ILE A 107 -2.04 -0.26 10.83
N ALA A 108 -1.86 -0.91 11.98
CA ALA A 108 -2.94 -1.03 12.96
C ALA A 108 -3.47 0.34 13.46
N PRO A 109 -2.60 1.29 13.87
CA PRO A 109 -3.08 2.64 14.22
C PRO A 109 -3.73 3.41 13.06
N ILE A 110 -3.25 3.23 11.82
CA ILE A 110 -3.86 3.89 10.64
C ILE A 110 -5.27 3.35 10.40
N VAL A 111 -5.44 2.03 10.45
CA VAL A 111 -6.75 1.38 10.34
C VAL A 111 -7.67 1.88 11.45
N GLN A 112 -7.18 1.95 12.69
CA GLN A 112 -7.97 2.42 13.82
C GLN A 112 -8.38 3.88 13.66
N ALA A 113 -7.50 4.76 13.19
CA ALA A 113 -7.79 6.19 13.00
C ALA A 113 -8.75 6.44 11.83
N THR A 114 -8.65 5.66 10.76
CA THR A 114 -9.47 5.82 9.56
C THR A 114 -10.83 5.12 9.64
N ALA A 115 -11.00 4.15 10.55
CA ALA A 115 -12.28 3.48 10.78
C ALA A 115 -13.21 4.19 11.78
N GLN A 116 -12.76 5.29 12.41
CA GLN A 116 -13.60 6.02 13.37
C GLN A 116 -14.72 6.78 12.67
N VAL A 117 -15.88 6.88 13.33
CA VAL A 117 -17.01 7.70 12.87
C VAL A 117 -16.63 9.18 12.81
N GLN A 118 -15.83 9.63 13.78
CA GLN A 118 -15.36 11.01 13.84
C GLN A 118 -14.05 11.13 13.08
N THR A 119 -13.99 12.13 12.19
CA THR A 119 -12.76 12.45 11.47
C THR A 119 -11.64 12.75 12.48
N PRO A 120 -10.51 12.03 12.43
CA PRO A 120 -9.40 12.30 13.34
C PRO A 120 -8.87 13.72 13.10
N LYS A 121 -8.42 14.36 14.18
CA LYS A 121 -7.75 15.66 14.08
C LYS A 121 -6.52 15.53 13.19
N TYR A 122 -6.19 16.61 12.48
CA TYR A 122 -5.03 16.60 11.58
C TYR A 122 -3.71 16.30 12.30
N SER A 123 -3.57 16.68 13.57
CA SER A 123 -2.41 16.31 14.40
C SER A 123 -2.20 14.80 14.49
N VAL A 124 -3.28 14.00 14.55
CA VAL A 124 -3.20 12.52 14.58
C VAL A 124 -2.64 11.99 13.26
N ILE A 125 -3.02 12.60 12.13
CA ILE A 125 -2.49 12.24 10.80
C ILE A 125 -0.99 12.51 10.73
N LEU A 126 -0.54 13.65 11.25
CA LEU A 126 0.88 14.01 11.29
C LEU A 126 1.68 13.12 12.26
N GLU A 127 1.09 12.67 13.36
CA GLU A 127 1.70 11.70 14.28
C GLU A 127 1.86 10.33 13.60
N LEU A 128 0.85 9.87 12.85
CA LEU A 128 0.92 8.63 12.07
C LEU A 128 1.96 8.72 10.95
N ASP A 129 2.01 9.84 10.22
CA ASP A 129 3.06 10.12 9.21
C ASP A 129 4.46 10.03 9.82
N ARG A 130 4.68 10.69 10.97
CA ARG A 130 5.95 10.62 11.69
C ARG A 130 6.30 9.18 12.04
N LYS A 131 5.35 8.40 12.53
CA LYS A 131 5.57 6.99 12.88
C LYS A 131 5.98 6.14 11.68
N ILE A 132 5.42 6.39 10.50
CA ILE A 132 5.83 5.73 9.25
C ILE A 132 7.28 6.11 8.91
N ARG A 133 7.65 7.40 9.05
CA ARG A 133 9.02 7.89 8.77
C ARG A 133 10.05 7.34 9.73
N ASP A 134 9.71 7.25 11.01
CA ASP A 134 10.58 6.74 12.07
C ASP A 134 10.81 5.22 11.94
N THR A 135 9.97 4.52 11.16
CA THR A 135 10.20 3.11 10.86
C THR A 135 11.21 2.97 9.72
N GLU A 136 12.48 2.86 10.09
CA GLU A 136 13.59 2.75 9.14
C GLU A 136 13.41 1.55 8.20
N LEU A 137 13.75 1.78 6.93
CA LEU A 137 13.89 0.69 5.97
C LEU A 137 15.24 0.01 6.18
N PRO A 138 15.31 -1.33 6.11
CA PRO A 138 16.57 -2.07 6.05
C PRO A 138 17.46 -1.56 4.92
N LYS A 139 18.78 -1.51 5.15
CA LYS A 139 19.77 -0.98 4.19
C LYS A 139 19.69 -1.67 2.82
N TYR A 140 19.36 -2.96 2.78
CA TYR A 140 19.19 -3.67 1.51
C TYR A 140 18.06 -3.09 0.66
N ALA A 141 17.02 -2.51 1.27
CA ALA A 141 15.85 -1.94 0.60
C ALA A 141 16.01 -0.46 0.23
N THR A 142 17.17 0.16 0.46
CA THR A 142 17.44 1.57 0.11
C THR A 142 18.58 1.73 -0.89
N GLY A 143 19.35 0.67 -1.16
CA GLY A 143 20.47 0.67 -2.09
C GLY A 143 20.05 0.41 -3.54
N GLN A 144 20.98 -0.12 -4.34
CA GLN A 144 20.68 -0.59 -5.70
C GLN A 144 19.84 -1.87 -5.63
N HIS A 145 18.84 -1.99 -6.51
CA HIS A 145 18.02 -3.19 -6.56
C HIS A 145 18.89 -4.44 -6.85
N PRO A 146 18.54 -5.63 -6.36
CA PRO A 146 19.33 -6.83 -6.61
C PRO A 146 19.38 -7.20 -8.11
N GLU A 147 20.57 -7.15 -8.72
CA GLU A 147 20.79 -7.57 -10.11
C GLU A 147 20.88 -9.09 -10.23
N GLY A 148 20.27 -9.66 -11.28
CA GLY A 148 20.29 -11.11 -11.53
C GLY A 148 19.57 -11.96 -10.48
N ALA A 149 18.92 -11.35 -9.48
CA ALA A 149 18.23 -12.05 -8.42
C ALA A 149 16.90 -12.66 -8.89
N GLY A 150 16.47 -13.74 -8.24
CA GLY A 150 15.15 -14.32 -8.46
C GLY A 150 14.02 -13.49 -7.86
N LEU A 151 12.78 -13.72 -8.31
CA LEU A 151 11.57 -12.97 -7.91
C LEU A 151 11.47 -12.73 -6.41
N SER A 152 11.69 -13.76 -5.58
CA SER A 152 11.54 -13.64 -4.11
C SER A 152 12.45 -12.55 -3.52
N LYS A 153 13.74 -12.54 -3.90
CA LYS A 153 14.72 -11.57 -3.40
C LYS A 153 14.50 -10.17 -3.97
N THR A 154 14.05 -10.08 -5.22
CA THR A 154 13.68 -8.79 -5.80
C THR A 154 12.42 -8.23 -5.14
N MET A 155 11.42 -9.08 -4.87
CA MET A 155 10.21 -8.66 -4.17
C MET A 155 10.48 -8.29 -2.71
N SER A 156 11.38 -8.99 -2.03
CA SER A 156 11.79 -8.60 -0.67
C SER A 156 12.50 -7.25 -0.64
N TYR A 157 13.08 -6.77 -1.75
CA TYR A 157 13.60 -5.40 -1.86
C TYR A 157 12.46 -4.39 -2.02
N TYR A 158 11.65 -4.55 -3.06
CA TYR A 158 10.65 -3.55 -3.44
C TYR A 158 9.46 -3.47 -2.48
N MET A 159 9.05 -4.58 -1.87
CA MET A 159 7.83 -4.61 -1.07
C MET A 159 7.92 -3.72 0.16
N LEU A 160 9.09 -3.54 0.79
CA LEU A 160 9.19 -2.65 1.96
C LEU A 160 8.87 -1.21 1.59
N GLN A 161 9.43 -0.74 0.47
CA GLN A 161 9.12 0.58 -0.06
C GLN A 161 7.63 0.68 -0.41
N ASN A 162 7.08 -0.32 -1.11
CA ASN A 162 5.66 -0.36 -1.43
C ASN A 162 4.80 -0.24 -0.15
N TYR A 163 5.03 -1.06 0.88
CA TYR A 163 4.28 -1.00 2.14
C TYR A 163 4.33 0.38 2.78
N ARG A 164 5.49 1.05 2.74
CA ARG A 164 5.66 2.40 3.27
C ARG A 164 4.87 3.43 2.48
N GLU A 165 4.99 3.44 1.15
CA GLU A 165 4.24 4.38 0.30
C GLU A 165 2.73 4.16 0.38
N LEU A 166 2.29 2.90 0.53
CA LEU A 166 0.88 2.58 0.77
C LEU A 166 0.36 3.13 2.10
N ALA A 167 1.16 3.04 3.15
CA ALA A 167 0.80 3.62 4.44
C ALA A 167 0.64 5.14 4.33
N PHE A 168 1.57 5.84 3.66
CA PHE A 168 1.47 7.27 3.42
C PHE A 168 0.21 7.64 2.61
N ILE A 169 -0.05 6.93 1.51
CA ILE A 169 -1.26 7.12 0.70
C ILE A 169 -2.52 6.99 1.56
N HIS A 170 -2.63 5.93 2.36
CA HIS A 170 -3.83 5.70 3.16
C HIS A 170 -4.01 6.67 4.33
N VAL A 171 -2.92 7.14 4.94
CA VAL A 171 -2.95 8.17 5.99
C VAL A 171 -3.38 9.52 5.44
N HIS A 172 -2.87 9.91 4.26
CA HIS A 172 -3.05 11.26 3.74
C HIS A 172 -4.21 11.43 2.77
N ARG A 173 -4.73 10.37 2.14
CA ARG A 173 -5.71 10.47 1.03
C ARG A 173 -6.90 11.41 1.29
N CYS A 174 -7.48 11.42 2.50
CA CYS A 174 -8.62 12.29 2.81
C CYS A 174 -8.23 13.77 2.79
N HIS A 175 -7.13 14.11 3.47
CA HIS A 175 -6.63 15.49 3.56
C HIS A 175 -5.94 15.94 2.26
N PHE A 176 -5.38 15.01 1.50
CA PHE A 176 -4.92 15.21 0.13
C PHE A 176 -6.08 15.67 -0.76
N THR A 177 -7.20 14.95 -0.75
CA THR A 177 -8.40 15.33 -1.52
C THR A 177 -8.97 16.66 -1.02
N GLN A 178 -8.99 16.86 0.30
CA GLN A 178 -9.44 18.13 0.88
C GLN A 178 -8.60 19.33 0.41
N ALA A 179 -7.27 19.21 0.42
CA ALA A 179 -6.37 20.25 -0.08
C ALA A 179 -6.66 20.62 -1.55
N LEU A 180 -6.89 19.62 -2.39
CA LEU A 180 -7.25 19.80 -3.80
C LEU A 180 -8.60 20.50 -3.95
N THR A 181 -9.60 20.15 -3.14
CA THR A 181 -10.94 20.75 -3.23
C THR A 181 -11.03 22.17 -2.67
N GLU A 182 -10.23 22.50 -1.64
CA GLU A 182 -10.21 23.83 -1.03
C GLU A 182 -9.51 24.87 -1.93
N PHE A 183 -8.40 24.50 -2.56
CA PHE A 183 -7.58 25.39 -3.38
C PHE A 183 -7.22 24.74 -4.73
N LEU A 184 -8.21 24.64 -5.64
CA LEU A 184 -8.10 23.97 -6.95
C LEU A 184 -6.94 24.46 -7.85
N GLN A 185 -6.46 25.69 -7.65
CA GLN A 185 -5.35 26.27 -8.44
C GLN A 185 -4.01 26.22 -7.70
N ASN A 186 -4.02 26.05 -6.38
CA ASN A 186 -2.79 25.95 -5.59
C ASN A 186 -3.05 25.20 -4.28
N PRO A 187 -3.05 23.86 -4.30
CA PRO A 187 -3.27 23.03 -3.11
C PRO A 187 -2.27 23.32 -1.97
N LEU A 188 -1.12 23.94 -2.28
CA LEU A 188 -0.11 24.33 -1.29
C LEU A 188 -0.55 25.49 -0.38
N GLN A 189 -1.64 26.18 -0.71
CA GLN A 189 -2.25 27.20 0.16
C GLN A 189 -3.16 26.59 1.24
N SER A 190 -3.56 25.33 1.09
CA SER A 190 -4.36 24.64 2.10
C SER A 190 -3.54 24.40 3.36
N SER A 191 -4.22 24.39 4.51
CA SER A 191 -3.65 23.89 5.77
C SER A 191 -3.20 22.41 5.66
N TYR A 192 -3.69 21.70 4.64
CA TYR A 192 -3.37 20.31 4.34
C TYR A 192 -2.30 20.16 3.24
N ALA A 193 -1.58 21.22 2.89
CA ALA A 193 -0.46 21.18 1.94
C ALA A 193 0.56 20.04 2.19
N PRO A 194 0.94 19.71 3.45
CA PRO A 194 1.80 18.56 3.71
C PRO A 194 1.19 17.23 3.23
N SER A 195 -0.13 17.04 3.41
CA SER A 195 -0.82 15.84 2.94
C SER A 195 -0.92 15.78 1.43
N PHE A 196 -1.10 16.93 0.77
CA PHE A 196 -1.02 17.02 -0.69
C PHE A 196 0.35 16.55 -1.21
N LEU A 197 1.43 17.12 -0.64
CA LEU A 197 2.79 16.79 -1.05
C LEU A 197 3.12 15.32 -0.85
N VAL A 198 2.86 14.78 0.36
CA VAL A 198 3.12 13.36 0.67
C VAL A 198 2.27 12.44 -0.19
N GLY A 199 0.98 12.73 -0.34
CA GLY A 199 0.09 11.93 -1.19
C GLY A 199 0.53 11.88 -2.65
N TYR A 200 0.93 13.02 -3.22
CA TYR A 200 1.45 13.09 -4.58
C TYR A 200 2.79 12.33 -4.73
N SER A 201 3.76 12.58 -3.84
CA SER A 201 5.07 11.94 -3.91
C SER A 201 4.99 10.43 -3.73
N SER A 202 4.16 9.95 -2.80
CA SER A 202 4.00 8.51 -2.54
C SER A 202 3.24 7.80 -3.66
N ALA A 203 2.25 8.44 -4.28
CA ALA A 203 1.58 7.90 -5.46
C ALA A 203 2.55 7.74 -6.64
N TYR A 204 3.37 8.77 -6.90
CA TYR A 204 4.43 8.70 -7.91
C TYR A 204 5.47 7.61 -7.61
N ALA A 205 6.00 7.58 -6.38
CA ALA A 205 7.02 6.61 -5.97
C ALA A 205 6.53 5.17 -6.11
N LEU A 206 5.29 4.89 -5.71
CA LEU A 206 4.68 3.57 -5.82
C LEU A 206 4.56 3.12 -7.29
N LEU A 207 4.10 4.01 -8.18
CA LEU A 207 3.94 3.69 -9.60
C LEU A 207 5.29 3.51 -10.30
N SER A 208 6.28 4.35 -9.98
CA SER A 208 7.64 4.20 -10.47
C SER A 208 8.25 2.87 -10.05
N SER A 209 8.17 2.54 -8.75
CA SER A 209 8.65 1.28 -8.20
C SER A 209 7.98 0.07 -8.87
N MET A 210 6.67 0.14 -9.10
CA MET A 210 5.94 -0.95 -9.73
C MET A 210 6.30 -1.12 -11.21
N ARG A 211 6.62 -0.03 -11.92
CA ARG A 211 7.14 -0.10 -13.28
C ARG A 211 8.47 -0.83 -13.34
N GLU A 212 9.40 -0.50 -12.46
CA GLU A 212 10.71 -1.19 -12.37
C GLU A 212 10.53 -2.69 -12.10
N GLN A 213 9.64 -3.06 -11.16
CA GLN A 213 9.29 -4.45 -10.90
C GLN A 213 8.71 -5.16 -12.13
N PHE A 214 7.84 -4.47 -12.88
CA PHE A 214 7.22 -5.02 -14.08
C PHE A 214 8.20 -5.25 -15.22
N GLU A 215 9.21 -4.39 -15.40
CA GLU A 215 10.27 -4.63 -16.39
C GLU A 215 11.07 -5.89 -16.08
N LEU A 216 11.31 -6.15 -14.79
CA LEU A 216 12.09 -7.31 -14.35
C LEU A 216 11.29 -8.63 -14.46
N PHE A 217 10.02 -8.64 -14.06
CA PHE A 217 9.20 -9.86 -14.03
C PHE A 217 7.76 -9.65 -14.55
N PRO A 218 7.57 -9.34 -15.84
CA PRO A 218 6.28 -8.88 -16.38
C PRO A 218 5.14 -9.91 -16.21
N ILE A 219 5.44 -11.19 -16.44
CA ILE A 219 4.45 -12.28 -16.34
C ILE A 219 4.03 -12.50 -14.87
N GLN A 220 4.99 -12.45 -13.95
CA GLN A 220 4.78 -12.67 -12.54
C GLN A 220 4.04 -11.49 -11.91
N LEU A 221 4.48 -10.25 -12.19
CA LEU A 221 3.86 -9.04 -11.66
C LEU A 221 2.42 -8.88 -12.16
N ALA A 222 2.11 -9.25 -13.41
CA ALA A 222 0.72 -9.23 -13.92
C ALA A 222 -0.25 -10.08 -13.07
N ARG A 223 0.25 -11.10 -12.36
CA ARG A 223 -0.53 -12.00 -11.49
C ARG A 223 -0.57 -11.57 -10.03
N PHE A 224 0.30 -10.64 -9.60
CA PHE A 224 0.34 -10.10 -8.24
C PHE A 224 -0.76 -9.05 -8.03
N TRP A 225 -1.97 -9.53 -7.79
CA TRP A 225 -3.18 -8.72 -7.77
C TRP A 225 -3.18 -7.55 -6.77
N VAL A 226 -2.49 -7.71 -5.63
CA VAL A 226 -2.44 -6.70 -4.56
C VAL A 226 -1.78 -5.42 -5.07
N LEU A 227 -0.68 -5.56 -5.82
CA LEU A 227 0.06 -4.42 -6.38
C LEU A 227 -0.82 -3.60 -7.33
N TRP A 228 -1.56 -4.27 -8.22
CA TRP A 228 -2.46 -3.59 -9.17
C TRP A 228 -3.60 -2.83 -8.50
N THR A 229 -4.10 -3.35 -7.36
CA THR A 229 -5.17 -2.69 -6.60
C THR A 229 -4.66 -1.36 -6.04
N HIS A 230 -3.44 -1.35 -5.53
CA HIS A 230 -2.86 -0.14 -4.98
C HIS A 230 -2.29 0.82 -6.02
N ALA A 231 -1.72 0.32 -7.11
CA ALA A 231 -1.34 1.15 -8.24
C ALA A 231 -2.54 1.89 -8.80
N PHE A 232 -3.72 1.24 -8.85
CA PHE A 232 -4.94 1.91 -9.29
C PHE A 232 -5.30 3.08 -8.36
N LEU A 233 -5.18 2.91 -7.04
CA LEU A 233 -5.39 3.99 -6.08
C LEU A 233 -4.40 5.16 -6.31
N ALA A 234 -3.11 4.86 -6.50
CA ALA A 234 -2.10 5.87 -6.81
C ALA A 234 -2.39 6.60 -8.14
N THR A 235 -2.81 5.87 -9.18
CA THR A 235 -3.21 6.46 -10.46
C THR A 235 -4.41 7.40 -10.32
N VAL A 236 -5.41 7.05 -9.49
CA VAL A 236 -6.54 7.93 -9.20
C VAL A 236 -6.06 9.22 -8.53
N MET A 237 -5.13 9.14 -7.57
CA MET A 237 -4.55 10.33 -6.93
C MET A 237 -3.80 11.20 -7.94
N LEU A 238 -2.96 10.63 -8.81
CA LEU A 238 -2.30 11.39 -9.88
C LEU A 238 -3.30 12.04 -10.83
N ALA A 239 -4.37 11.33 -11.23
CA ALA A 239 -5.41 11.89 -12.08
C ALA A 239 -6.14 13.08 -11.45
N LEU A 240 -6.35 13.06 -10.13
CA LEU A 240 -6.90 14.21 -9.40
C LEU A 240 -5.94 15.41 -9.46
N VAL A 241 -4.63 15.20 -9.28
CA VAL A 241 -3.64 16.27 -9.43
C VAL A 241 -3.54 16.77 -10.88
N SER A 242 -3.64 15.89 -11.87
CA SER A 242 -3.66 16.29 -13.28
C SER A 242 -4.93 17.05 -13.69
N THR A 243 -5.98 17.01 -12.86
CA THR A 243 -7.22 17.76 -13.13
C THR A 243 -7.28 19.05 -12.30
N TYR A 244 -6.76 19.05 -11.07
CA TYR A 244 -6.94 20.12 -10.08
C TYR A 244 -5.66 20.53 -9.35
N GLY A 245 -4.48 20.24 -9.90
CA GLY A 245 -3.19 20.48 -9.25
C GLY A 245 -2.61 21.87 -9.49
N GLY A 246 -3.28 22.73 -10.26
CA GLY A 246 -2.76 24.03 -10.64
C GLY A 246 -1.38 23.93 -11.29
N MET A 247 -0.34 24.47 -10.65
CA MET A 247 1.04 24.43 -11.15
C MET A 247 1.62 23.02 -11.30
N THR A 248 1.16 22.03 -10.52
CA THR A 248 1.68 20.65 -10.59
C THR A 248 0.99 19.82 -11.67
N THR A 249 -0.01 20.38 -12.35
CA THR A 249 -0.85 19.68 -13.32
C THR A 249 -0.05 19.04 -14.46
N GLN A 250 0.88 19.77 -15.06
CA GLN A 250 1.65 19.29 -16.21
C GLN A 250 2.59 18.13 -15.84
N ALA A 251 3.25 18.23 -14.69
CA ALA A 251 4.11 17.16 -14.17
C ALA A 251 3.26 15.93 -13.79
N ALA A 252 2.13 16.13 -13.10
CA ALA A 252 1.23 15.02 -12.78
C ALA A 252 0.69 14.33 -14.04
N MET A 253 0.44 15.08 -15.11
CA MET A 253 -0.04 14.54 -16.40
C MET A 253 1.01 13.66 -17.09
N SER A 254 2.30 14.01 -17.04
CA SER A 254 3.36 13.13 -17.57
C SER A 254 3.39 11.81 -16.82
N GLU A 255 3.22 11.86 -15.50
CA GLU A 255 3.19 10.65 -14.66
C GLU A 255 1.92 9.82 -14.86
N LEU A 256 0.78 10.47 -15.04
CA LEU A 256 -0.48 9.79 -15.34
C LEU A 256 -0.41 9.02 -16.67
N ARG A 257 0.30 9.57 -17.67
CA ARG A 257 0.55 8.87 -18.94
C ARG A 257 1.44 7.64 -18.75
N ILE A 258 2.47 7.73 -17.93
CA ILE A 258 3.34 6.58 -17.60
C ILE A 258 2.54 5.52 -16.83
N ALA A 259 1.67 5.94 -15.91
CA ALA A 259 0.77 5.04 -15.21
C ALA A 259 -0.18 4.33 -16.18
N LEU A 260 -0.73 5.04 -17.17
CA LEU A 260 -1.57 4.42 -18.21
C LEU A 260 -0.82 3.32 -18.96
N ASP A 261 0.41 3.58 -19.43
CA ASP A 261 1.25 2.55 -20.09
C ASP A 261 1.48 1.33 -19.18
N LEU A 262 1.73 1.59 -17.89
CA LEU A 262 1.89 0.53 -16.88
C LEU A 262 0.64 -0.32 -16.70
N PHE A 263 -0.58 0.18 -16.97
CA PHE A 263 -1.80 -0.65 -16.98
C PHE A 263 -2.07 -1.31 -18.34
N GLU A 264 -1.63 -0.70 -19.45
CA GLU A 264 -1.84 -1.24 -20.80
C GLU A 264 -0.95 -2.44 -21.10
N ARG A 265 0.34 -2.39 -20.76
CA ARG A 265 1.29 -3.47 -21.07
C ARG A 265 0.96 -4.79 -20.37
N PRO A 266 0.67 -4.84 -19.06
CA PRO A 266 0.30 -6.06 -18.36
C PRO A 266 -1.05 -6.62 -18.82
N SER A 267 -1.96 -5.78 -19.31
CA SER A 267 -3.29 -6.23 -19.75
C SER A 267 -3.23 -7.30 -20.84
N LYS A 268 -2.13 -7.31 -21.63
CA LYS A 268 -1.82 -8.33 -22.64
C LYS A 268 -1.58 -9.72 -22.04
N TYR A 269 -1.13 -9.80 -20.79
CA TYR A 269 -0.92 -11.05 -20.05
C TYR A 269 -2.15 -11.48 -19.24
N GLY A 270 -3.22 -10.68 -19.25
CA GLY A 270 -4.40 -10.87 -18.41
C GLY A 270 -4.19 -10.36 -16.98
N GLY A 271 -4.95 -10.91 -16.02
CA GLY A 271 -4.82 -10.57 -14.60
C GLY A 271 -5.62 -9.34 -14.16
N ARG A 272 -5.34 -8.84 -12.95
CA ARG A 272 -6.15 -7.75 -12.36
C ARG A 272 -5.94 -6.39 -13.01
N ALA A 273 -4.83 -6.16 -13.73
CA ALA A 273 -4.58 -4.90 -14.45
C ALA A 273 -5.62 -4.60 -15.55
N VAL A 274 -6.23 -5.65 -16.13
CA VAL A 274 -7.24 -5.52 -17.21
C VAL A 274 -8.49 -4.76 -16.74
N LYS A 275 -8.91 -5.01 -15.50
CA LYS A 275 -10.17 -4.46 -14.97
C LYS A 275 -10.17 -2.94 -14.74
N PRO A 276 -9.16 -2.35 -14.08
CA PRO A 276 -9.11 -0.90 -13.89
C PRO A 276 -8.73 -0.15 -15.16
N LEU A 277 -8.13 -0.80 -16.17
CA LEU A 277 -7.62 -0.13 -17.37
C LEU A 277 -8.64 0.78 -18.08
N PRO A 278 -9.91 0.38 -18.32
CA PRO A 278 -10.92 1.28 -18.89
C PRO A 278 -11.16 2.53 -18.05
N ILE A 279 -11.09 2.42 -16.71
CA ILE A 279 -11.24 3.55 -15.79
C ILE A 279 -10.00 4.44 -15.86
N VAL A 280 -8.80 3.85 -15.86
CA VAL A 280 -7.52 4.58 -15.99
C VAL A 280 -7.48 5.39 -17.28
N ARG A 281 -7.91 4.81 -18.41
CA ARG A 281 -8.04 5.54 -19.69
C ARG A 281 -8.98 6.73 -19.58
N ARG A 282 -10.19 6.53 -19.03
CA ARG A 282 -11.15 7.63 -18.83
C ARG A 282 -10.60 8.74 -17.93
N LEU A 283 -9.87 8.38 -16.87
CA LEU A 283 -9.22 9.34 -15.97
C LEU A 283 -8.15 10.15 -16.70
N HIS A 284 -7.30 9.48 -17.49
CA HIS A 284 -6.31 10.12 -18.33
C HIS A 284 -6.96 11.08 -19.35
N ASP A 285 -7.97 10.63 -20.08
CA ASP A 285 -8.61 11.43 -21.13
C ASP A 285 -9.31 12.66 -20.54
N LYS A 286 -9.96 12.50 -19.38
CA LYS A 286 -10.57 13.62 -18.66
C LYS A 286 -9.55 14.64 -18.19
N ALA A 287 -8.43 14.19 -17.60
CA ALA A 287 -7.35 15.07 -17.17
C ALA A 287 -6.74 15.82 -18.36
N TYR A 288 -6.47 15.11 -19.48
CA TYR A 288 -5.94 15.70 -20.70
C TYR A 288 -6.88 16.77 -21.29
N ALA A 289 -8.19 16.50 -21.33
CA ALA A 289 -9.19 17.46 -21.79
C ALA A 289 -9.21 18.70 -20.88
N SER A 290 -9.20 18.53 -19.55
CA SER A 290 -9.21 19.63 -18.58
C SER A 290 -8.02 20.57 -18.76
N ILE A 291 -6.84 20.02 -19.05
CA ILE A 291 -5.63 20.82 -19.32
C ILE A 291 -5.82 21.64 -20.60
N ASN A 292 -6.24 21.00 -21.68
CA ASN A 292 -6.38 21.64 -22.99
C ASN A 292 -7.54 22.65 -23.08
N GLU A 293 -8.60 22.47 -22.31
CA GLU A 293 -9.70 23.43 -22.19
C GLU A 293 -9.29 24.64 -21.33
N GLY A 294 -8.49 24.44 -20.28
CA GLY A 294 -7.92 25.52 -19.47
C GLY A 294 -6.95 26.43 -20.24
N PHE A 295 -6.35 25.96 -21.33
CA PHE A 295 -5.52 26.77 -22.24
C PHE A 295 -6.33 27.63 -23.23
N LYS A 296 -7.66 27.46 -23.33
CA LYS A 296 -8.53 28.19 -24.27
C LYS A 296 -9.33 29.33 -23.63
N MET A 297 -9.20 29.56 -22.32
CA MET A 297 -9.70 30.76 -21.63
C MET A 297 -8.54 31.73 -21.36
#